data_AF-H1V5E9-F1
#
_entry.id   AF-H1V5E9-F1
#
_cell.length_a   1.000
_cell.length_b   1.000
_cell.length_c   1.000
_cell.angle_alpha   90.00
_cell.angle_beta   90.00
_cell.angle_gamma   90.00
#
_symmetry.space_group_name_H-M   'P 1'
#
loop_
_entity.id
_entity.type
_entity.pdbx_description
1 polymer ?
#
loop_
_entity_poly.entity_id
_entity_poly.type
_entity_poly.pdbx_seq_one_letter_code
_entity_poly.pdbx_strand_id
1 'polypeptide(L)'
;MKRDRLNKYGDIWPITESPSGTPIAQVQLAGYTWDLYFGYNEAMKVFSFLSASGPIYNFSADAMVFFNHLASNYAFPLSNQYLLIDQFGTEAFTGQDATFYVSRFQAEVIA
;
A
#
# COMPACT_ATOMS: atom_id res chain seq x y z
N MET A 1 -7.76 -4.57 -4.46
CA MET A 1 -7.17 -4.21 -3.15
C MET A 1 -6.05 -3.21 -3.36
N LYS A 2 -5.95 -2.23 -2.46
CA LYS A 2 -4.86 -1.26 -2.41
C LYS A 2 -4.17 -1.35 -1.05
N ARG A 3 -2.84 -1.28 -0.99
CA ARG A 3 -2.02 -1.35 0.23
C ARG A 3 -0.99 -0.22 0.23
N ASP A 4 -0.87 0.53 1.32
CA ASP A 4 0.30 1.38 1.56
C ASP A 4 1.25 0.66 2.51
N ARG A 5 2.44 0.34 2.01
CA ARG A 5 3.52 -0.31 2.75
C ARG A 5 4.45 0.80 3.25
N LEU A 6 4.15 1.30 4.44
CA LEU A 6 4.92 2.38 5.08
C LEU A 6 6.36 1.96 5.41
N ASN A 7 6.60 0.67 5.56
CA ASN A 7 7.89 0.14 5.98
C ASN A 7 8.12 -1.27 5.41
N LYS A 8 9.39 -1.65 5.33
CA LYS A 8 9.88 -2.95 4.87
C LYS A 8 11.10 -3.33 5.70
N TYR A 9 11.02 -4.46 6.39
CA TYR A 9 12.14 -5.03 7.14
C TYR A 9 12.63 -6.31 6.44
N GLY A 10 13.94 -6.39 6.21
CA GLY A 10 14.56 -7.50 5.47
C GLY A 10 14.11 -7.58 4.00
N ASP A 11 14.26 -8.76 3.42
CA ASP A 11 14.02 -9.03 2.00
C ASP A 11 12.58 -9.46 1.70
N ILE A 12 11.61 -8.74 2.29
CA ILE A 12 10.18 -8.94 1.97
C ILE A 12 9.79 -8.08 0.77
N TRP A 13 8.81 -8.54 0.00
CA TRP A 13 8.32 -7.85 -1.20
C TRP A 13 6.80 -7.84 -1.26
N PRO A 14 6.19 -6.80 -1.84
CA PRO A 14 4.78 -6.83 -2.19
C PRO A 14 4.45 -7.92 -3.22
N ILE A 15 3.18 -8.30 -3.32
CA ILE A 15 2.67 -9.10 -4.44
C ILE A 15 2.92 -8.31 -5.73
N THR A 16 3.58 -8.96 -6.69
CA THR A 16 3.97 -8.35 -7.96
C THR A 16 3.97 -9.37 -9.08
N GLU A 17 3.54 -8.98 -10.28
CA GLU A 17 3.72 -9.75 -11.52
C GLU A 17 5.15 -9.62 -12.08
N SER A 18 5.94 -8.65 -11.59
CA SER A 18 7.33 -8.50 -12.01
C SER A 18 8.17 -9.67 -11.51
N PRO A 19 8.78 -10.49 -12.40
CA PRO A 19 9.62 -11.62 -11.98
C PRO A 19 10.87 -11.18 -11.22
N SER A 20 11.33 -9.96 -11.47
CA SER A 20 12.51 -9.35 -10.83
C SER A 20 12.17 -8.48 -9.63
N GLY A 21 10.90 -8.41 -9.21
CA GLY A 21 10.49 -7.54 -8.11
C GLY A 21 10.67 -6.05 -8.40
N THR A 22 10.59 -5.65 -9.67
CA THR A 22 10.72 -4.24 -10.08
C THR A 22 9.36 -3.55 -9.98
N PRO A 23 9.28 -2.33 -9.42
CA PRO A 23 8.03 -1.58 -9.39
C PRO A 23 7.57 -1.23 -10.80
N ILE A 24 6.25 -1.17 -11.01
CA ILE A 24 5.66 -0.78 -12.29
C ILE A 24 5.72 0.73 -12.53
N ALA A 25 5.88 1.52 -11.45
CA ALA A 25 6.09 2.96 -11.50
C ALA A 25 6.67 3.46 -10.18
N GLN A 26 7.32 4.62 -10.22
CA GLN A 26 7.59 5.42 -9.02
C GLN A 26 6.72 6.67 -9.08
N VAL A 27 5.96 6.94 -8.01
CA VAL A 27 4.93 8.00 -7.98
C VAL A 27 5.04 8.85 -6.72
N GLN A 28 4.71 10.13 -6.83
CA GLN A 28 4.64 11.05 -5.70
C GLN A 28 3.18 11.32 -5.36
N LEU A 29 2.74 10.86 -4.19
CA LEU A 29 1.34 10.95 -3.74
C LEU A 29 1.31 11.27 -2.24
N ALA A 30 0.41 12.19 -1.86
CA ALA A 30 0.23 12.63 -0.47
C ALA A 30 1.52 13.10 0.24
N GLY A 31 2.49 13.66 -0.51
CA GLY A 31 3.75 14.14 0.04
C GLY A 31 4.84 13.07 0.21
N TYR A 32 4.60 11.84 -0.24
CA TYR A 32 5.56 10.72 -0.15
C TYR A 32 5.87 10.18 -1.56
N THR A 33 7.07 9.60 -1.70
CA THR A 33 7.47 8.88 -2.92
C THR A 33 7.26 7.39 -2.72
N TRP A 34 6.58 6.76 -3.67
CA TRP A 34 6.17 5.36 -3.62
C TRP A 34 6.69 4.60 -4.83
N ASP A 35 7.28 3.44 -4.60
CA ASP A 35 7.43 2.40 -5.59
C ASP A 35 6.11 1.61 -5.66
N LEU A 36 5.40 1.72 -6.78
CA LEU A 36 4.13 1.06 -7.00
C LEU A 36 4.36 -0.33 -7.59
N TYR A 37 3.78 -1.34 -6.96
CA TYR A 37 3.76 -2.74 -7.38
C TYR A 37 2.34 -3.18 -7.71
N PHE A 38 2.21 -4.13 -8.63
CA PHE A 38 0.93 -4.71 -9.02
C PHE A 38 1.06 -6.21 -9.22
N GLY A 39 0.09 -6.96 -8.70
CA GLY A 39 -0.13 -8.34 -9.14
C GLY A 39 -1.43 -8.94 -8.63
N TYR A 40 -1.57 -10.26 -8.79
CA TYR A 40 -2.78 -10.99 -8.43
C TYR A 40 -2.58 -11.82 -7.17
N ASN A 41 -3.57 -11.78 -6.28
CA ASN A 41 -3.77 -12.76 -5.23
C ASN A 41 -5.08 -13.49 -5.54
N GLU A 42 -4.98 -14.67 -6.16
CA GLU A 42 -6.14 -15.35 -6.76
C GLU A 42 -6.91 -14.41 -7.70
N ALA A 43 -8.23 -14.26 -7.54
CA ALA A 43 -9.06 -13.37 -8.35
C ALA A 43 -8.91 -11.88 -7.99
N MET A 44 -8.10 -11.53 -6.98
CA MET A 44 -7.96 -10.16 -6.50
C MET A 44 -6.77 -9.45 -7.14
N LYS A 45 -7.02 -8.32 -7.81
CA LYS A 45 -5.99 -7.35 -8.18
C LYS A 45 -5.45 -6.65 -6.93
N VAL A 46 -4.13 -6.65 -6.74
CA VAL A 46 -3.45 -6.03 -5.59
C VAL A 46 -2.48 -4.97 -6.10
N PHE A 47 -2.73 -3.72 -5.70
CA PHE A 47 -1.80 -2.61 -5.87
C PHE A 47 -1.14 -2.31 -4.53
N SER A 48 0.20 -2.28 -4.50
CA SER A 48 0.96 -1.99 -3.28
C SER A 48 1.89 -0.81 -3.51
N PHE A 49 1.69 0.26 -2.75
CA PHE A 49 2.56 1.44 -2.71
C PHE A 49 3.59 1.22 -1.62
N LEU A 50 4.84 0.96 -1.97
CA LEU A 50 5.94 0.81 -1.02
C LEU A 50 6.73 2.10 -0.91
N SER A 51 7.00 2.57 0.31
CA SER A 51 7.82 3.77 0.48
C SER A 51 9.18 3.60 -0.21
N ALA A 52 9.47 4.48 -1.18
CA ALA A 52 10.72 4.46 -1.93
C ALA A 52 11.87 5.13 -1.17
N SER A 53 11.56 5.93 -0.14
CA SER A 53 12.53 6.72 0.62
C SER A 53 12.88 6.11 1.98
N GLY A 54 12.50 4.84 2.21
CA GLY A 54 12.71 4.13 3.47
C GLY A 54 11.51 4.21 4.44
N PRO A 55 11.69 3.78 5.70
CA PRO A 55 10.61 3.69 6.68
C PRO A 55 9.86 5.00 6.94
N ILE A 56 8.52 4.95 6.89
CA ILE A 56 7.63 6.04 7.32
C ILE A 56 7.03 5.68 8.68
N TYR A 57 7.46 6.37 9.73
CA TYR A 57 6.96 6.14 11.10
C TYR A 57 5.78 7.02 11.49
N ASN A 58 5.59 8.14 10.78
CA ASN A 58 4.46 9.05 10.96
C ASN A 58 3.82 9.27 9.60
N PHE A 59 2.59 8.78 9.44
CA PHE A 59 1.86 8.83 8.18
C PHE A 59 0.52 9.53 8.37
N SER A 60 0.23 10.48 7.50
CA SER A 60 -1.07 11.13 7.40
C SER A 60 -1.33 11.44 5.93
N ALA A 61 -2.43 10.91 5.41
CA ALA A 61 -2.81 11.10 4.02
C ALA A 61 -4.32 10.92 3.86
N ASP A 62 -4.86 11.54 2.82
CA ASP A 62 -6.14 11.15 2.25
C ASP A 62 -5.95 9.89 1.39
N ALA A 63 -6.61 8.79 1.78
CA ALA A 63 -6.54 7.53 1.06
C ALA A 63 -7.11 7.63 -0.37
N MET A 64 -8.03 8.56 -0.64
CA MET A 64 -8.63 8.75 -1.97
C MET A 64 -7.62 9.22 -3.01
N VAL A 65 -6.54 9.90 -2.62
CA VAL A 65 -5.45 10.29 -3.53
C VAL A 65 -4.89 9.07 -4.27
N PHE A 66 -4.76 7.94 -3.59
CA PHE A 66 -4.24 6.71 -4.18
C PHE A 66 -5.27 6.02 -5.07
N PHE A 67 -6.53 5.94 -4.66
CA PHE A 67 -7.59 5.36 -5.48
C PHE A 67 -7.82 6.16 -6.76
N ASN A 68 -7.79 7.49 -6.68
CA ASN A 68 -7.86 8.38 -7.84
C ASN A 68 -6.68 8.14 -8.80
N HIS A 69 -5.46 8.02 -8.26
CA HIS A 69 -4.30 7.67 -9.08
C HIS A 69 -4.48 6.33 -9.81
N LEU A 70 -4.98 5.30 -9.12
CA LEU A 70 -5.26 4.00 -9.72
C LEU A 70 -6.38 4.07 -10.76
N ALA A 71 -7.40 4.89 -10.56
CA ALA A 71 -8.49 5.09 -11.51
C ALA A 71 -7.98 5.75 -12.80
N SER A 72 -7.19 6.81 -12.67
CA SER A 72 -6.66 7.57 -13.81
C SER A 72 -5.60 6.81 -14.61
N ASN A 73 -4.78 5.98 -13.97
CA ASN A 73 -3.60 5.39 -14.62
C ASN A 73 -3.69 3.87 -14.81
N TYR A 74 -4.52 3.18 -14.04
CA TYR A 74 -4.57 1.70 -14.01
C TYR A 74 -5.99 1.14 -14.13
N ALA A 75 -6.93 1.95 -14.64
CA ALA A 75 -8.32 1.57 -14.89
C ALA A 75 -9.01 0.95 -13.65
N PHE A 76 -8.66 1.40 -12.45
CA PHE A 76 -9.39 1.00 -11.26
C PHE A 76 -10.83 1.52 -11.35
N PRO A 77 -11.86 0.64 -11.24
CA PRO A 77 -13.24 1.00 -11.53
C PRO A 77 -13.89 1.73 -10.34
N LEU A 78 -13.44 2.97 -10.09
CA LEU A 78 -13.80 3.75 -8.91
C LEU A 78 -15.32 3.94 -8.75
N SER A 79 -16.07 4.10 -9.84
CA SER A 79 -17.52 4.28 -9.83
C SER A 79 -18.32 2.99 -9.62
N ASN A 80 -17.67 1.83 -9.57
CA ASN A 80 -18.33 0.52 -9.45
C ASN A 80 -17.66 -0.38 -8.39
N GLN A 81 -16.97 0.24 -7.43
CA GLN A 81 -16.32 -0.44 -6.31
C GLN A 81 -16.76 0.21 -5.01
N TYR A 82 -16.83 -0.60 -3.96
CA TYR A 82 -17.16 -0.16 -2.60
C TYR A 82 -15.97 -0.40 -1.68
N LEU A 83 -15.69 0.54 -0.78
CA LEU A 83 -14.75 0.32 0.31
C LEU A 83 -15.43 -0.54 1.38
N LEU A 84 -15.07 -1.83 1.44
CA LEU A 84 -15.63 -2.76 2.41
C LEU A 84 -14.78 -2.88 3.68
N ILE A 85 -13.47 -2.66 3.55
CA ILE A 85 -12.49 -2.92 4.60
C ILE A 85 -11.42 -1.82 4.53
N ASP A 86 -11.19 -1.16 5.66
CA ASP A 86 -10.04 -0.31 5.92
C ASP A 86 -9.28 -0.86 7.13
N GLN A 87 -7.99 -1.16 6.93
CA GLN A 87 -7.17 -1.93 7.86
C GLN A 87 -5.76 -1.38 7.94
N PHE A 88 -5.19 -1.41 9.14
CA PHE A 88 -3.81 -1.07 9.42
C PHE A 88 -3.17 -2.13 10.31
N GLY A 89 -1.92 -2.49 10.03
CA GLY A 89 -1.22 -3.54 10.78
C GLY A 89 0.15 -3.88 10.19
N THR A 90 0.63 -5.05 10.56
CA THR A 90 1.89 -5.63 10.07
C THR A 90 1.65 -7.04 9.53
N GLU A 91 2.42 -7.45 8.52
CA GLU A 91 2.42 -8.81 7.96
C GLU A 91 3.81 -9.41 8.22
N ALA A 92 3.96 -10.16 9.31
CA ALA A 92 5.21 -10.80 9.68
C ALA A 92 5.39 -12.14 8.95
N PHE A 93 6.62 -12.42 8.51
CA PHE A 93 6.99 -13.69 7.85
C PHE A 93 7.86 -14.54 8.77
N THR A 94 8.97 -13.99 9.22
CA THR A 94 9.91 -14.60 10.17
C THR A 94 10.46 -13.54 11.11
N GLY A 95 10.91 -13.95 12.30
CA GLY A 95 11.48 -13.06 13.31
C GLY A 95 11.44 -13.69 14.71
N GLN A 96 12.19 -13.11 15.63
CA GLN A 96 12.19 -13.44 17.06
C GLN A 96 12.14 -12.15 17.87
N ASP A 97 11.49 -12.20 19.05
CA ASP A 97 11.39 -11.09 20.01
C ASP A 97 10.93 -9.75 19.40
N ALA A 98 10.07 -9.82 18.38
CA ALA A 98 9.57 -8.64 17.66
C ALA A 98 8.36 -8.01 18.37
N THR A 99 8.35 -6.69 18.47
CA THR A 99 7.20 -5.90 18.94
C THR A 99 6.80 -4.90 17.87
N PHE A 100 5.54 -4.95 17.44
CA PHE A 100 4.93 -3.89 16.63
C PHE A 100 4.10 -2.98 17.54
N TYR A 101 4.58 -1.76 17.75
CA TYR A 101 3.94 -0.79 18.64
C TYR A 101 3.33 0.36 17.83
N VAL A 102 2.05 0.65 18.09
CA VAL A 102 1.28 1.71 17.43
C VAL A 102 0.72 2.62 18.51
N SER A 103 1.25 3.83 18.63
CA SER A 103 0.78 4.79 19.62
C SER A 103 -0.59 5.39 19.26
N ARG A 104 -0.88 5.50 17.96
CA ARG A 104 -2.17 5.99 17.44
C ARG A 104 -2.44 5.46 16.03
N PHE A 105 -3.65 4.99 15.81
CA PHE A 105 -4.22 4.76 14.48
C PHE A 105 -5.60 5.41 14.43
N GLN A 106 -5.89 6.14 13.36
CA GLN A 106 -7.19 6.74 13.11
C GLN A 106 -7.44 6.73 11.60
N ALA A 107 -8.65 6.33 11.23
CA ALA A 107 -9.18 6.43 9.89
C ALA A 107 -10.62 6.95 9.98
N GLU A 108 -11.01 7.75 9.01
CA GLU A 108 -12.35 8.33 8.92
C GLU A 108 -12.82 8.29 7.47
N VAL A 109 -14.03 7.78 7.26
CA VAL A 109 -14.71 7.82 5.96
C VAL A 109 -15.74 8.93 6.05
N ILE A 110 -15.49 10.01 5.31
CA ILE A 110 -16.34 11.19 5.27
C ILE A 110 -17.23 11.09 4.02
N ALA A 111 -18.52 11.39 4.19
CA ALA A 111 -19.52 11.37 3.12
C ALA A 111 -19.60 12.72 2.37
#